data_AF-A0A212PZW0-F1
#
_entry.id   AF-A0A212PZW0-F1
#
_cell.length_a   1.000
_cell.length_b   1.000
_cell.length_c   1.000
_cell.angle_alpha   90.00
_cell.angle_beta   90.00
_cell.angle_gamma   90.00
#
_symmetry.space_group_name_H-M   'P 1'
#
loop_
_entity.id
_entity.type
_entity.pdbx_description
1 polymer ?
#
loop_
_entity_poly.entity_id
_entity_poly.type
_entity_poly.pdbx_seq_one_letter_code
_entity_poly.pdbx_strand_id
1 'polypeptide(L)'
;MERVLSTLRHDEQRDRTVHIIFESRGKAEDNELEQEFRRITDNQNDWGYKKMNFKSVTFKPLFIQKAANSTGLQLTDLVARPIGAHYLRPSQPNRAYEIVSQKLGECKTFP
;
A
#
# COMPACT_ATOMS: atom_id res chain seq x y z
N MET A 1 -3.60 0.18 -4.98
CA MET A 1 -2.59 -0.42 -5.88
C MET A 1 -2.00 0.58 -6.88
N GLU A 2 -2.78 1.52 -7.43
CA GLU A 2 -2.28 2.47 -8.44
C GLU A 2 -1.05 3.29 -7.99
N ARG A 3 -1.07 3.85 -6.78
CA ARG A 3 0.05 4.65 -6.25
C ARG A 3 1.31 3.81 -6.08
N VAL A 4 1.16 2.58 -5.58
CA VAL A 4 2.26 1.61 -5.47
C VAL A 4 2.86 1.33 -6.84
N LEU A 5 2.02 1.08 -7.86
CA LEU A 5 2.51 0.89 -9.23
C LEU A 5 3.25 2.13 -9.76
N SER A 6 2.70 3.33 -9.57
CA SER A 6 3.36 4.57 -10.00
C SER A 6 4.73 4.75 -9.34
N THR A 7 4.83 4.53 -8.03
CA THR A 7 6.10 4.61 -7.28
C THR A 7 7.11 3.58 -7.79
N LEU A 8 6.71 2.31 -7.92
CA LEU A 8 7.60 1.27 -8.43
C LEU A 8 8.10 1.54 -9.86
N ARG A 9 7.26 2.16 -10.70
CA ARG A 9 7.65 2.57 -12.06
C ARG A 9 8.61 3.76 -12.08
N HIS A 10 8.44 4.68 -11.13
CA HIS A 10 9.32 5.83 -10.92
C HIS A 10 10.70 5.36 -10.44
N ASP A 11 10.73 4.41 -9.52
CA ASP A 11 11.95 3.81 -8.94
C ASP A 11 12.56 2.71 -9.83
N GLU A 12 12.10 2.58 -11.08
CA GLU A 12 12.58 1.61 -12.09
C GLU A 12 12.51 0.12 -11.65
N GLN A 13 11.60 -0.24 -10.76
CA GLN A 13 11.45 -1.60 -10.21
C GLN A 13 10.56 -2.53 -11.06
N ARG A 14 10.58 -2.39 -12.39
CA ARG A 14 9.63 -3.08 -13.31
C ARG A 14 9.79 -4.60 -13.31
N ASP A 15 11.02 -5.09 -13.13
CA ASP A 15 11.33 -6.53 -13.19
C ASP A 15 11.32 -7.22 -11.82
N ARG A 16 10.80 -6.55 -10.78
CA ARG A 16 10.76 -7.12 -9.42
C ARG A 16 9.43 -7.81 -9.14
N THR A 17 9.51 -8.88 -8.35
CA THR A 17 8.33 -9.45 -7.70
C THR A 17 7.99 -8.62 -6.46
N VAL A 18 6.76 -8.12 -6.39
CA VAL A 18 6.26 -7.34 -5.26
C VAL A 18 5.21 -8.16 -4.53
N HIS A 19 5.54 -8.53 -3.30
CA HIS A 19 4.61 -9.24 -2.43
C HIS A 19 3.65 -8.25 -1.77
N ILE A 20 2.35 -8.49 -1.92
CA ILE A 20 1.29 -7.74 -1.25
C ILE A 20 0.72 -8.63 -0.16
N ILE A 21 0.89 -8.21 1.09
CA ILE A 21 0.48 -8.97 2.25
C ILE A 21 -0.94 -8.57 2.64
N PHE A 22 -1.84 -9.54 2.69
CA PHE A 22 -3.22 -9.42 3.14
C PHE A 22 -3.40 -10.15 4.47
N GLU A 23 -4.22 -9.59 5.36
CA GLU A 23 -4.69 -10.31 6.53
C GLU A 23 -5.72 -11.36 6.09
N SER A 24 -5.44 -12.62 6.36
CA SER A 24 -6.32 -13.76 6.08
C SER A 24 -7.60 -13.68 6.91
N ARG A 25 -8.74 -13.93 6.27
CA ARG A 25 -10.08 -13.94 6.90
C ARG A 25 -10.80 -15.28 6.83
N GLY A 26 -10.21 -16.25 6.13
CA GLY A 26 -10.82 -17.56 5.90
C GLY A 26 -10.57 -18.00 4.47
N LYS A 27 -10.55 -19.31 4.24
CA LYS A 27 -10.16 -19.86 2.92
C LYS A 27 -11.09 -19.37 1.79
N ALA A 28 -12.38 -19.18 2.06
CA ALA A 28 -13.32 -18.72 1.05
C ALA A 28 -13.07 -17.26 0.69
N GLU A 29 -12.97 -16.38 1.70
CA GLU A 29 -12.72 -14.95 1.55
C GLU A 29 -11.36 -14.67 0.93
N ASP A 30 -10.32 -15.41 1.36
CA ASP A 30 -8.96 -15.26 0.82
C ASP A 30 -8.93 -15.64 -0.67
N ASN A 31 -9.60 -16.72 -1.06
CA ASN A 31 -9.71 -17.14 -2.47
C ASN A 31 -10.47 -16.11 -3.32
N GLU A 32 -11.57 -15.56 -2.80
CA GLU A 32 -12.35 -14.53 -3.49
C GLU A 32 -11.50 -13.27 -3.70
N LEU A 33 -10.81 -12.81 -2.65
CA LEU A 33 -9.92 -11.65 -2.74
C LEU A 33 -8.75 -11.90 -3.70
N GLU A 34 -8.17 -13.09 -3.69
CA GLU A 34 -7.09 -13.46 -4.61
C GLU A 34 -7.55 -13.39 -6.07
N GLN A 35 -8.75 -13.90 -6.37
CA GLN A 35 -9.30 -13.85 -7.72
C GLN A 35 -9.50 -12.41 -8.20
N GLU A 36 -10.07 -11.56 -7.37
CA GLU A 36 -10.26 -10.15 -7.72
C GLU A 36 -8.92 -9.42 -7.87
N PHE A 37 -7.95 -9.72 -7.00
CA PHE A 37 -6.59 -9.20 -7.11
C PHE A 37 -5.93 -9.59 -8.44
N ARG A 38 -6.11 -10.83 -8.89
CA ARG A 38 -5.62 -11.30 -10.19
C ARG A 38 -6.29 -10.57 -11.34
N ARG A 39 -7.62 -10.36 -11.31
CA ARG A 39 -8.32 -9.55 -12.33
C ARG A 39 -7.75 -8.13 -12.44
N ILE A 40 -7.48 -7.48 -11.30
CA ILE A 40 -6.87 -6.15 -11.27
C ILE A 40 -5.47 -6.18 -11.88
N THR A 41 -4.62 -7.11 -11.44
CA THR A 41 -3.22 -7.19 -11.89
C THR A 41 -3.07 -7.64 -13.34
N ASP A 42 -4.05 -8.36 -13.87
CA ASP A 42 -4.17 -8.71 -15.29
C ASP A 42 -4.76 -7.60 -16.16
N ASN A 43 -5.03 -6.42 -15.59
CA ASN A 43 -5.69 -5.29 -16.24
C ASN A 43 -7.06 -5.65 -16.85
N GLN A 44 -7.81 -6.56 -16.22
CA GLN A 44 -9.15 -6.97 -16.68
C GLN A 44 -10.25 -5.99 -16.24
N ASN A 45 -9.93 -5.04 -15.35
CA ASN A 45 -10.84 -4.00 -14.91
C ASN A 45 -10.60 -2.71 -15.71
N ASP A 46 -11.63 -2.19 -16.36
CA ASP A 46 -11.56 -0.94 -17.11
C ASP A 46 -11.96 0.23 -16.19
N TRP A 47 -10.97 1.02 -15.76
CA TRP A 47 -11.20 2.10 -14.78
C TRP A 47 -11.70 3.40 -15.44
N GLY A 48 -12.10 3.36 -16.72
CA GLY A 48 -12.75 4.45 -17.46
C GLY A 48 -11.85 5.66 -17.75
N TYR A 49 -11.30 6.29 -16.70
CA TYR A 49 -10.52 7.53 -16.77
C TYR A 49 -9.00 7.33 -16.73
N LYS A 50 -8.51 6.11 -16.43
CA LYS A 50 -7.07 5.82 -16.36
C LYS A 50 -6.79 4.36 -16.72
N LYS A 51 -6.03 4.12 -17.80
CA LYS A 51 -5.45 2.81 -18.09
C LYS A 51 -4.16 2.63 -17.31
N MET A 52 -4.22 1.91 -16.21
CA MET A 52 -3.02 1.44 -15.50
C MET A 52 -2.51 0.16 -16.15
N ASN A 53 -1.19 0.00 -16.22
CA ASN A 53 -0.57 -1.24 -16.68
C ASN A 53 0.06 -1.97 -15.48
N PHE A 54 -0.78 -2.71 -14.74
CA PHE A 54 -0.32 -3.51 -13.61
C PHE A 54 0.59 -4.66 -14.01
N LYS A 55 0.54 -5.12 -15.28
CA LYS A 55 1.47 -6.13 -15.83
C LYS A 55 2.92 -5.64 -15.98
N SER A 56 3.18 -4.34 -15.78
CA SER A 56 4.56 -3.82 -15.78
C SER A 56 5.36 -4.17 -14.53
N VAL A 57 4.73 -4.81 -13.53
CA VAL A 57 5.36 -5.34 -12.31
C VAL A 57 4.69 -6.68 -11.97
N THR A 58 5.45 -7.63 -11.41
CA THR A 58 4.88 -8.90 -10.94
C THR A 58 4.37 -8.79 -9.52
N PHE A 59 3.07 -8.57 -9.33
CA PHE A 59 2.46 -8.56 -8.00
C PHE A 59 2.06 -9.97 -7.56
N LYS A 60 2.37 -10.34 -6.31
CA LYS A 60 1.96 -11.62 -5.71
C LYS A 60 1.21 -11.40 -4.40
N PRO A 61 -0.05 -11.84 -4.28
CA PRO A 61 -0.75 -11.78 -3.00
C PRO A 61 -0.20 -12.84 -2.04
N LEU A 62 -0.08 -12.48 -0.76
CA LEU A 62 0.22 -13.39 0.34
C LEU A 62 -0.80 -13.18 1.44
N PHE A 63 -1.50 -14.23 1.84
CA PHE A 63 -2.46 -14.19 2.93
C PHE A 63 -1.82 -14.72 4.20
N ILE A 64 -1.80 -13.91 5.25
CA ILE A 64 -1.19 -14.28 6.53
C ILE A 64 -2.22 -14.20 7.66
N GLN A 65 -2.11 -15.12 8.62
CA GLN A 65 -2.97 -15.10 9.80
C GLN A 65 -2.78 -13.79 10.57
N LYS A 66 -3.86 -13.27 11.14
CA LYS A 66 -3.87 -12.02 11.93
C LYS A 66 -2.79 -11.99 13.01
N ALA A 67 -2.57 -13.10 13.71
CA ALA A 67 -1.54 -13.20 14.75
C ALA A 67 -0.12 -12.92 14.21
N ALA A 68 0.15 -13.31 12.96
CA ALA A 68 1.41 -13.06 12.27
C ALA A 68 1.49 -11.66 11.62
N ASN A 69 0.35 -10.99 11.38
CA ASN A 69 0.30 -9.64 10.79
C ASN A 69 0.49 -8.50 11.80
N SER A 70 0.84 -8.82 13.06
CA SER A 70 1.04 -7.83 14.11
C SER A 70 2.15 -6.82 13.77
N THR A 71 3.23 -7.27 13.12
CA THR A 71 4.34 -6.40 12.68
C THR A 71 3.90 -5.36 11.65
N GLY A 72 3.06 -5.75 10.68
CA GLY A 72 2.55 -4.84 9.66
C GLY A 72 1.67 -3.74 10.24
N LEU A 73 0.82 -4.12 11.20
CA LEU A 73 0.00 -3.17 11.96
C LEU A 73 0.87 -2.21 12.79
N GLN A 74 1.85 -2.74 13.53
CA GLN A 74 2.78 -1.92 14.31
C GLN A 74 3.57 -0.93 13.46
N LEU A 75 4.08 -1.37 12.30
CA LEU A 75 4.78 -0.49 11.36
C LEU A 75 3.85 0.62 10.87
N THR A 76 2.60 0.28 10.56
CA THR A 76 1.59 1.24 10.15
C THR A 76 1.36 2.29 11.25
N ASP A 77 1.22 1.85 12.50
CA ASP A 77 1.02 2.75 13.65
C ASP A 77 2.23 3.67 13.88
N LEU A 78 3.46 3.15 13.73
CA LEU A 78 4.69 3.94 13.84
C LEU A 78 4.80 5.03 12.78
N VAL A 79 4.21 4.84 11.60
CA VAL A 79 4.18 5.85 10.53
C VAL A 79 3.00 6.80 10.70
N ALA A 80 1.80 6.28 10.99
CA ALA A 80 0.57 7.08 11.06
C ALA A 80 0.55 8.03 12.27
N ARG A 81 1.01 7.55 13.44
CA ARG A 81 0.97 8.32 14.69
C ARG A 81 1.73 9.66 14.62
N PRO A 82 2.99 9.74 14.15
CA PRO A 82 3.67 11.02 14.04
C PRO A 82 3.01 11.96 13.04
N ILE A 83 2.45 11.46 11.94
CA ILE A 83 1.69 12.26 10.96
C ILE A 83 0.45 12.87 11.61
N GLY A 84 -0.35 12.05 12.30
CA GLY A 84 -1.55 12.53 13.00
C GLY A 84 -1.24 13.52 14.11
N ALA A 85 -0.17 13.29 14.88
CA ALA A 85 0.27 14.20 15.94
C ALA A 85 0.70 15.57 15.37
N HIS A 86 1.44 15.59 14.27
CA HIS A 86 1.83 16.83 13.60
C HIS A 86 0.62 17.60 13.08
N TYR A 87 -0.35 16.91 12.47
CA TYR A 87 -1.58 17.52 11.98
C TYR A 87 -2.42 18.15 13.11
N LEU A 88 -2.60 17.44 14.23
CA LEU A 88 -3.42 17.92 15.35
C LEU A 88 -2.74 19.00 16.19
N ARG A 89 -1.40 19.03 16.21
CA ARG A 89 -0.59 19.92 17.07
C ARG A 89 0.60 20.48 16.30
N PRO A 90 0.38 21.37 15.31
CA PRO A 90 1.42 21.79 14.38
C PRO A 90 2.56 22.60 15.03
N SER A 91 2.30 23.28 16.15
CA SER A 91 3.32 24.03 16.89
C SER A 91 4.18 23.17 17.82
N GLN A 92 3.81 21.90 18.05
CA GLN A 92 4.57 20.99 18.90
C GLN A 92 5.71 20.34 18.08
N PRO A 93 6.98 20.38 18.55
CA PRO A 93 8.08 19.69 17.87
C PRO A 93 7.81 18.20 17.70
N ASN A 94 8.12 17.66 16.51
CA ASN A 94 7.84 16.26 16.18
C ASN A 94 8.92 15.68 15.25
N ARG A 95 10.04 15.27 15.85
CA ARG A 95 11.17 14.64 15.15
C ARG A 95 10.79 13.39 14.36
N ALA A 96 9.85 12.59 14.88
CA ALA A 96 9.40 11.39 14.18
C ALA A 96 8.69 11.76 12.86
N TYR A 97 7.88 12.81 12.87
CA TYR A 97 7.27 13.34 11.65
C TYR A 97 8.32 13.89 10.69
N GLU A 98 9.31 14.65 11.17
CA GLU A 98 10.40 15.19 10.32
C GLU A 98 11.15 14.09 9.55
N ILE A 99 11.35 12.92 10.16
CA ILE A 99 12.00 11.77 9.50
C ILE A 99 11.04 11.06 8.54
N VAL A 100 9.79 10.87 8.94
CA VAL A 100 8.78 10.16 8.13
C VAL A 100 8.41 10.97 6.90
N SER A 101 8.25 12.29 7.01
CA SER A 101 7.83 13.17 5.93
C SER A 101 8.78 13.14 4.74
N GLN A 102 10.08 12.97 4.98
CA GLN A 102 11.11 12.81 3.94
C GLN A 102 10.93 11.54 3.10
N LYS A 103 10.17 10.55 3.58
CA LYS A 103 9.93 9.26 2.92
C LYS A 103 8.55 9.18 2.26
N LEU A 104 7.69 10.18 2.48
CA LEU A 104 6.37 10.23 1.86
C LEU A 104 6.53 10.77 0.44
N GLY A 105 6.06 10.02 -0.57
CA GLY A 105 6.10 10.45 -1.96
C GLY A 105 5.07 11.54 -2.25
N GLU A 106 3.82 11.13 -2.49
CA GLU A 106 2.72 12.07 -2.68
C GLU A 106 1.84 12.14 -1.43
N CYS A 107 1.35 13.32 -1.06
CA CYS A 107 0.33 13.47 -0.02
C CYS A 107 -0.97 13.93 -0.68
N LYS A 108 -2.04 13.14 -0.57
CA LYS A 108 -3.35 13.52 -1.09
C LYS A 108 -4.09 14.31 -0.01
N THR A 109 -4.14 15.61 -0.17
CA THR A 109 -5.04 16.49 0.59
C THR A 109 -6.44 16.38 0.03
N PHE A 110 -7.40 16.05 0.88
CA PHE A 110 -8.82 16.15 0.56
C PHE A 110 -9.31 17.54 1.02
N PRO A 111 -10.25 18.17 0.29
CA PRO A 111 -10.88 19.41 0.73
C PRO A 111 -11.64 19.24 2.05
#